data_AF-A0A7S1VE47-F1
#
_entry.id   AF-A0A7S1VE47-F1
#
_cell.length_a   1.000
_cell.length_b   1.000
_cell.length_c   1.000
_cell.angle_alpha   90.00
_cell.angle_beta   90.00
_cell.angle_gamma   90.00
#
_symmetry.space_group_name_H-M   'P 1'
#
loop_
_entity.id
_entity.type
_entity.pdbx_description
1 polymer ?
#
loop_
_entity_poly.entity_id
_entity_poly.type
_entity_poly.pdbx_seq_one_letter_code
_entity_poly.pdbx_strand_id
1 'polypeptide(L)'
;PPPPCNTSCCFFTVFSSYQLPPPLTSLIMLKPKQIDIADSNLALFGSETEKNVKKASAATEEQWVGAGSKAGLQIWRVEKFKIVAWPEDAYGEFHSGDAYICLHTYKKKGDTDALAWDVHFWIGSEATQDEAGTAAYKTVELDTLLDDAPVQYREVQGHESDLFLSYFPKGIVYLAGGVESGFRHVEPEQYRARLLHVKGARDNVFASEVPCKVDSLNSGDCFIVDGGLQIYVWKGAKASGDEMIQAAQIANALKDERGGKPEVVRLDEAQEDEATFWKMLGADKA
;
A
#
# COMPACT_ATOMS: atom_id res chain seq x y z
N PRO A 1 90.98 -5.59 32.39
CA PRO A 1 90.20 -6.62 33.12
C PRO A 1 88.75 -6.70 32.57
N PRO A 2 88.42 -7.76 31.82
CA PRO A 2 87.04 -8.14 31.42
C PRO A 2 86.38 -8.98 32.57
N PRO A 3 85.15 -9.58 32.51
CA PRO A 3 84.33 -9.95 31.35
C PRO A 3 82.76 -9.82 31.60
N PRO A 4 81.83 -10.67 31.07
CA PRO A 4 80.71 -10.24 30.17
C PRO A 4 79.30 -10.85 30.50
N CYS A 5 78.28 -10.61 29.66
CA CYS A 5 77.16 -11.53 29.30
C CYS A 5 76.20 -10.81 28.31
N ASN A 6 76.12 -11.16 27.02
CA ASN A 6 75.21 -12.16 26.38
C ASN A 6 73.79 -12.17 26.99
N THR A 7 72.70 -11.97 26.22
CA THR A 7 72.25 -12.90 25.17
C THR A 7 71.51 -12.23 24.00
N SER A 8 71.73 -12.80 22.82
CA SER A 8 71.12 -12.54 21.51
C SER A 8 69.64 -12.92 21.42
N CYS A 9 68.84 -12.16 20.67
CA CYS A 9 67.68 -12.68 19.96
C CYS A 9 67.54 -11.99 18.59
N CYS A 10 67.90 -12.73 17.54
CA CYS A 10 67.67 -12.38 16.14
C CYS A 10 66.15 -12.29 15.87
N PHE A 11 65.68 -11.27 15.16
CA PHE A 11 64.53 -11.45 14.27
C PHE A 11 64.67 -10.61 12.99
N PHE A 12 64.37 -11.31 11.90
CA PHE A 12 64.59 -10.96 10.50
C PHE A 12 63.69 -9.81 10.01
N THR A 13 64.25 -9.04 9.10
CA THR A 13 63.62 -8.08 8.19
C THR A 13 62.55 -8.73 7.31
N VAL A 14 61.33 -8.18 7.27
CA VAL A 14 60.46 -8.20 6.08
C VAL A 14 59.69 -6.87 6.00
N PHE A 15 60.20 -5.92 5.22
CA PHE A 15 59.41 -4.79 4.72
C PHE A 15 58.44 -5.35 3.67
N SER A 16 57.16 -5.49 4.02
CA SER A 16 56.11 -5.82 3.05
C SER A 16 55.58 -4.52 2.44
N SER A 17 55.90 -4.32 1.17
CA SER A 17 55.36 -3.29 0.29
C SER A 17 53.86 -3.48 0.09
N TYR A 18 53.03 -2.72 0.81
CA TYR A 18 51.62 -2.56 0.49
C TYR A 18 51.48 -1.62 -0.72
N GLN A 19 51.32 -2.21 -1.90
CA GLN A 19 50.96 -1.49 -3.12
C GLN A 19 49.44 -1.28 -3.09
N LEU A 20 49.01 -0.03 -3.01
CA LEU A 20 47.58 0.34 -3.13
C LEU A 20 47.06 -0.11 -4.51
N PRO A 21 45.84 -0.68 -4.58
CA PRO A 21 45.24 -1.04 -5.87
C PRO A 21 44.93 0.23 -6.68
N PRO A 22 44.98 0.17 -8.03
CA PRO A 22 44.67 1.31 -8.89
C PRO A 22 43.19 1.70 -8.77
N PRO A 23 42.84 2.98 -8.98
CA PRO A 23 41.46 3.45 -8.90
C PRO A 23 40.62 2.81 -10.02
N LEU A 24 39.42 2.35 -9.66
CA LEU A 24 38.45 1.80 -10.59
C LEU A 24 38.06 2.86 -11.65
N THR A 25 38.47 2.63 -12.88
CA THR A 25 38.10 3.45 -14.02
C THR A 25 36.62 3.24 -14.39
N SER A 26 35.85 4.32 -14.34
CA SER A 26 34.54 4.57 -14.96
C SER A 26 33.40 3.56 -14.70
N LEU A 27 32.46 3.95 -13.83
CA LEU A 27 31.06 3.57 -14.00
C LEU A 27 30.60 4.10 -15.37
N ILE A 28 30.24 3.21 -16.29
CA ILE A 28 29.51 3.61 -17.50
C ILE A 28 28.10 3.99 -17.02
N MET A 29 27.80 5.28 -16.92
CA MET A 29 26.42 5.74 -16.80
C MET A 29 25.71 5.37 -18.11
N LEU A 30 24.94 4.29 -18.08
CA LEU A 30 23.93 4.01 -19.11
C LEU A 30 22.98 5.20 -19.12
N LYS A 31 23.01 6.00 -20.19
CA LYS A 31 21.98 7.04 -20.38
C LYS A 31 20.62 6.35 -20.32
N PRO A 32 19.67 6.86 -19.50
CA PRO A 32 18.34 6.29 -19.46
C PRO A 32 17.78 6.31 -20.88
N LYS A 33 17.21 5.17 -21.30
CA LYS A 33 16.53 5.06 -22.60
C LYS A 33 15.49 6.17 -22.64
N GLN A 34 15.60 7.06 -23.63
CA GLN A 34 14.64 8.14 -23.78
C GLN A 34 13.30 7.52 -24.16
N ILE A 35 12.36 7.55 -23.23
CA ILE A 35 11.01 7.02 -23.43
C ILE A 35 10.26 8.07 -24.24
N ASP A 36 9.84 7.70 -25.45
CA ASP A 36 8.91 8.54 -26.19
C ASP A 36 7.53 8.40 -25.57
N ILE A 37 7.03 9.49 -24.99
CA ILE A 37 5.72 9.53 -24.34
C ILE A 37 4.62 9.29 -25.39
N ALA A 38 4.86 9.60 -26.66
CA ALA A 38 3.93 9.39 -27.76
C ALA A 38 3.66 7.90 -28.05
N ASP A 39 4.58 7.00 -27.69
CA ASP A 39 4.43 5.55 -27.84
C ASP A 39 3.88 4.87 -26.56
N SER A 40 3.53 5.66 -25.55
CA SER A 40 3.00 5.17 -24.28
C SER A 40 1.47 5.29 -24.21
N ASN A 41 0.85 4.59 -23.25
CA ASN A 41 -0.57 4.79 -22.91
C ASN A 41 -0.89 6.20 -22.37
N LEU A 42 0.10 7.11 -22.32
CA LEU A 42 -0.02 8.50 -21.88
C LEU A 42 0.17 9.50 -23.04
N ALA A 43 0.23 9.04 -24.29
CA ALA A 43 0.51 9.88 -25.46
C ALA A 43 -0.43 11.10 -25.63
N LEU A 44 -1.65 11.00 -25.11
CA LEU A 44 -2.67 12.06 -25.20
C LEU A 44 -2.86 12.81 -23.88
N PHE A 45 -2.03 12.57 -22.88
CA PHE A 45 -2.14 13.22 -21.58
C PHE A 45 -1.86 14.73 -21.71
N GLY A 46 -2.83 15.57 -21.33
CA GLY A 46 -2.81 17.02 -21.50
C GLY A 46 -3.29 17.52 -22.88
N SER A 47 -3.74 16.64 -23.78
CA SER A 47 -4.25 17.02 -25.10
C SER A 47 -5.67 17.60 -25.03
N GLU A 48 -6.04 18.40 -26.03
CA GLU A 48 -7.40 18.92 -26.21
C GLU A 48 -8.45 17.79 -26.29
N THR A 49 -8.07 16.65 -26.89
CA THR A 49 -8.93 15.47 -26.99
C THR A 49 -9.22 14.87 -25.62
N GLU A 50 -8.22 14.75 -24.74
CA GLU A 50 -8.43 14.25 -23.37
C GLU A 50 -9.32 15.21 -22.58
N LYS A 51 -9.08 16.52 -22.69
CA LYS A 51 -9.93 17.55 -22.06
C LYS A 51 -11.38 17.44 -22.51
N ASN A 52 -11.62 17.29 -23.82
CA ASN A 52 -12.96 17.15 -24.37
C ASN A 52 -13.66 15.86 -23.91
N VAL A 53 -12.94 14.73 -23.83
CA VAL A 53 -13.49 13.46 -23.32
C VAL A 53 -13.85 13.56 -21.84
N LYS A 54 -12.98 14.19 -21.02
CA LYS A 54 -13.24 14.44 -19.60
C LYS A 54 -14.44 15.36 -19.40
N LYS A 55 -14.50 16.46 -20.15
CA LYS A 55 -15.62 17.41 -20.11
C LYS A 55 -16.94 16.76 -20.53
N ALA A 56 -16.93 15.95 -21.60
CA ALA A 56 -18.12 15.21 -22.03
C ALA A 56 -18.59 14.22 -20.96
N SER A 57 -17.66 13.55 -20.27
CA SER A 57 -17.99 12.61 -19.19
C SER A 57 -18.56 13.34 -17.97
N ALA A 58 -17.94 14.44 -17.54
CA ALA A 58 -18.42 15.28 -16.45
C ALA A 58 -19.82 15.87 -16.74
N ALA A 59 -20.08 16.29 -17.98
CA ALA A 59 -21.37 16.85 -18.38
C ALA A 59 -22.51 15.80 -18.38
N THR A 60 -22.19 14.51 -18.41
CA THR A 60 -23.19 13.43 -18.30
C THR A 60 -23.58 13.08 -16.87
N GLU A 61 -22.84 13.57 -15.87
CA GLU A 61 -23.15 13.30 -14.47
C GLU A 61 -24.35 14.13 -14.00
N GLU A 62 -25.35 13.46 -13.42
CA GLU A 62 -26.59 14.10 -12.95
C GLU A 62 -26.32 15.17 -11.88
N GLN A 63 -25.25 15.02 -11.12
CA GLN A 63 -24.87 15.88 -10.00
C GLN A 63 -24.40 17.26 -10.44
N TRP A 64 -23.86 17.37 -11.65
CA TRP A 64 -23.31 18.62 -12.18
C TRP A 64 -24.27 19.39 -13.09
N VAL A 65 -25.46 18.86 -13.34
CA VAL A 65 -26.48 19.53 -14.17
C VAL A 65 -26.85 20.88 -13.54
N GLY A 66 -26.47 21.97 -14.20
CA GLY A 66 -26.74 23.33 -13.71
C GLY A 66 -25.76 23.85 -12.65
N ALA A 67 -24.70 23.10 -12.33
CA ALA A 67 -23.62 23.59 -11.48
C ALA A 67 -22.98 24.83 -12.10
N GLY A 68 -22.77 25.88 -11.29
CA GLY A 68 -22.11 27.10 -11.74
C GLY A 68 -22.91 27.98 -12.72
N SER A 69 -24.17 27.62 -13.03
CA SER A 69 -24.98 28.34 -14.01
C SER A 69 -25.61 29.64 -13.47
N LYS A 70 -25.72 29.77 -12.15
CA LYS A 70 -26.31 30.94 -11.48
C LYS A 70 -25.43 31.36 -10.32
N ALA A 71 -25.38 32.67 -10.07
CA ALA A 71 -24.68 33.21 -8.90
C ALA A 71 -25.30 32.68 -7.60
N GLY A 72 -24.47 32.22 -6.68
CA GLY A 72 -24.90 31.55 -5.46
C GLY A 72 -23.86 30.55 -4.94
N LEU A 73 -24.20 29.90 -3.83
CA LEU A 73 -23.42 28.82 -3.24
C LEU A 73 -24.14 27.50 -3.51
N GLN A 74 -23.40 26.49 -3.95
CA GLN A 74 -23.89 25.12 -4.11
C GLN A 74 -22.98 24.21 -3.31
N ILE A 75 -23.56 23.36 -2.48
CA ILE A 75 -22.81 22.43 -1.63
C ILE A 75 -23.28 21.01 -1.93
N TRP A 76 -22.33 20.10 -2.04
CA TRP A 76 -22.57 18.68 -2.15
C TRP A 76 -21.76 17.92 -1.11
N ARG A 77 -22.33 16.83 -0.61
CA ARG A 77 -21.69 15.88 0.29
C ARG A 77 -21.23 14.65 -0.49
N VAL A 78 -20.08 14.11 -0.12
CA VAL A 78 -19.63 12.81 -0.63
C VAL A 78 -20.30 11.70 0.16
N GLU A 79 -21.02 10.81 -0.52
CA GLU A 79 -21.65 9.63 0.07
C GLU A 79 -21.27 8.38 -0.73
N LYS A 80 -20.40 7.52 -0.19
CA LYS A 80 -19.99 6.24 -0.82
C LYS A 80 -19.64 6.39 -2.31
N PHE A 81 -18.69 7.29 -2.62
CA PHE A 81 -18.24 7.67 -3.97
C PHE A 81 -19.25 8.44 -4.84
N LYS A 82 -20.42 8.81 -4.32
CA LYS A 82 -21.41 9.63 -5.03
C LYS A 82 -21.42 11.04 -4.48
N ILE A 83 -21.69 12.00 -5.34
CA ILE A 83 -21.89 13.41 -4.96
C ILE A 83 -23.39 13.62 -4.75
N VAL A 84 -23.80 14.05 -3.55
CA VAL A 84 -25.21 14.26 -3.20
C VAL A 84 -25.40 15.71 -2.83
N ALA A 85 -26.40 16.38 -3.42
CA ALA A 85 -26.69 17.78 -3.13
C ALA A 85 -27.03 17.95 -1.64
N TRP A 86 -26.33 18.87 -0.97
CA TRP A 86 -26.59 19.18 0.43
C TRP A 86 -27.82 20.09 0.54
N PRO A 87 -28.74 19.87 1.50
CA PRO A 87 -29.92 20.72 1.62
C PRO A 87 -29.55 22.19 1.87
N GLU A 88 -30.18 23.11 1.14
CA GLU A 88 -29.92 24.57 1.27
C GLU A 88 -30.15 25.08 2.71
N ASP A 89 -31.11 24.48 3.42
CA ASP A 89 -31.41 24.81 4.83
C ASP A 89 -30.26 24.43 5.79
N ALA A 90 -29.44 23.45 5.41
CA ALA A 90 -28.32 22.94 6.19
C ALA A 90 -26.96 23.55 5.76
N TYR A 91 -26.96 24.60 4.93
CA TYR A 91 -25.74 25.27 4.53
C TYR A 91 -25.03 25.90 5.72
N GLY A 92 -23.77 25.48 5.93
CA GLY A 92 -22.96 25.84 7.07
C GLY A 92 -22.86 24.74 8.12
N GLU A 93 -23.67 23.68 8.03
CA GLU A 93 -23.54 22.49 8.85
C GLU A 93 -22.71 21.43 8.13
N PHE A 94 -21.62 21.00 8.74
CA PHE A 94 -20.69 20.02 8.18
C PHE A 94 -20.45 18.89 9.16
N HIS A 95 -20.61 17.65 8.70
CA HIS A 95 -20.25 16.47 9.49
C HIS A 95 -18.73 16.27 9.53
N SER A 96 -18.18 16.13 10.73
CA SER A 96 -16.74 15.91 10.93
C SER A 96 -16.23 14.60 10.34
N GLY A 97 -17.11 13.62 10.15
CA GLY A 97 -16.81 12.34 9.52
C GLY A 97 -16.93 12.33 8.01
N ASP A 98 -17.22 13.46 7.34
CA ASP A 98 -17.54 13.50 5.91
C ASP A 98 -16.64 14.48 5.14
N ALA A 99 -16.69 14.39 3.81
CA ALA A 99 -16.12 15.38 2.90
C ALA A 99 -17.20 16.05 2.04
N TYR A 100 -16.99 17.33 1.72
CA TYR A 100 -17.94 18.17 0.97
C TYR A 100 -17.24 18.90 -0.16
N ILE A 101 -18.00 19.22 -1.21
CA ILE A 101 -17.60 20.09 -2.33
C ILE A 101 -18.52 21.30 -2.31
N CYS A 102 -17.95 22.49 -2.32
CA CYS A 102 -18.66 23.77 -2.26
C CYS A 102 -18.25 24.62 -3.45
N LEU A 103 -19.20 24.93 -4.33
CA LEU A 103 -19.00 25.82 -5.48
C LEU A 103 -19.63 27.17 -5.18
N HIS A 104 -18.81 28.21 -5.14
CA HIS A 104 -19.28 29.59 -5.08
C HIS A 104 -19.22 30.21 -6.48
N THR A 105 -20.36 30.67 -6.97
CA THR A 105 -20.48 31.35 -8.27
C THR A 105 -20.82 32.82 -8.05
N TYR A 106 -20.03 33.71 -8.63
CA TYR A 106 -20.21 35.16 -8.48
C TYR A 106 -19.99 35.90 -9.80
N LYS A 107 -20.49 37.14 -9.87
CA LYS A 107 -20.26 38.01 -11.02
C LYS A 107 -18.96 38.77 -10.83
N LYS A 108 -18.11 38.79 -11.86
CA LYS A 108 -16.85 39.52 -11.81
C LYS A 108 -17.11 41.02 -11.72
N LYS A 109 -16.45 41.72 -10.79
CA LYS A 109 -16.57 43.19 -10.68
C LYS A 109 -16.07 43.84 -11.98
N GLY A 110 -16.97 44.50 -12.71
CA GLY A 110 -16.67 45.28 -13.91
C GLY A 110 -17.15 44.69 -15.24
N ASP A 111 -17.64 43.44 -15.26
CA ASP A 111 -18.21 42.79 -16.44
C ASP A 111 -19.58 42.22 -16.08
N THR A 112 -20.65 42.67 -16.76
CA THR A 112 -22.03 42.49 -16.26
C THR A 112 -22.56 41.06 -16.38
N ASP A 113 -21.98 40.26 -17.29
CA ASP A 113 -22.45 38.91 -17.61
C ASP A 113 -21.39 37.81 -17.42
N ALA A 114 -20.14 38.14 -17.12
CA ALA A 114 -19.09 37.15 -16.86
C ALA A 114 -19.19 36.59 -15.43
N LEU A 115 -19.45 35.29 -15.33
CA LEU A 115 -19.40 34.53 -14.08
C LEU A 115 -17.96 34.11 -13.77
N ALA A 116 -17.66 34.03 -12.49
CA ALA A 116 -16.43 33.48 -11.93
C ALA A 116 -16.81 32.49 -10.83
N TRP A 117 -15.89 31.56 -10.56
CA TRP A 117 -16.16 30.41 -9.70
C TRP A 117 -14.99 30.17 -8.75
N ASP A 118 -15.32 29.90 -7.50
CA ASP A 118 -14.39 29.38 -6.51
C ASP A 118 -14.91 28.00 -6.07
N VAL A 119 -14.08 26.96 -6.19
CA VAL A 119 -14.43 25.59 -5.79
C VAL A 119 -13.63 25.23 -4.56
N HIS A 120 -14.31 24.85 -3.49
CA HIS A 120 -13.70 24.44 -2.24
C HIS A 120 -14.05 22.97 -2.00
N PHE A 121 -13.08 22.15 -1.63
CA PHE A 121 -13.37 20.84 -1.06
C PHE A 121 -13.00 20.86 0.42
N TRP A 122 -13.99 20.60 1.26
CA TRP A 122 -13.87 20.60 2.70
C TRP A 122 -13.72 19.17 3.21
N ILE A 123 -12.76 18.95 4.10
CA ILE A 123 -12.45 17.64 4.67
C ILE A 123 -12.61 17.69 6.18
N GLY A 124 -13.52 16.86 6.70
CA GLY A 124 -13.74 16.68 8.13
C GLY A 124 -12.55 16.04 8.83
N SER A 125 -12.40 16.28 10.13
CA SER A 125 -11.30 15.72 10.93
C SER A 125 -11.34 14.20 11.06
N GLU A 126 -12.53 13.60 10.93
CA GLU A 126 -12.80 12.16 11.01
C GLU A 126 -13.15 11.55 9.64
N ALA A 127 -13.09 12.34 8.56
CA ALA A 127 -13.42 11.90 7.22
C ALA A 127 -12.50 10.79 6.72
N THR A 128 -13.07 9.83 5.99
CA THR A 128 -12.32 8.65 5.55
C THR A 128 -11.50 8.96 4.30
N GLN A 129 -10.47 8.15 4.04
CA GLN A 129 -9.56 8.39 2.93
C GLN A 129 -10.26 8.36 1.56
N ASP A 130 -11.25 7.49 1.38
CA ASP A 130 -12.08 7.46 0.17
C ASP A 130 -12.88 8.75 -0.01
N GLU A 131 -13.46 9.29 1.05
CA GLU A 131 -14.30 10.48 0.96
C GLU A 131 -13.46 11.71 0.61
N ALA A 132 -12.33 11.89 1.31
CA ALA A 132 -11.38 12.96 1.01
C ALA A 132 -10.82 12.84 -0.42
N GLY A 133 -10.47 11.62 -0.85
CA GLY A 133 -9.99 11.36 -2.20
C GLY A 133 -11.05 11.59 -3.27
N THR A 134 -12.30 11.20 -3.00
CA THR A 134 -13.44 11.43 -3.89
C THR A 134 -13.73 12.92 -4.03
N ALA A 135 -13.73 13.67 -2.92
CA ALA A 135 -13.94 15.13 -2.95
C ALA A 135 -12.90 15.84 -3.82
N ALA A 136 -11.62 15.49 -3.65
CA ALA A 136 -10.53 16.05 -4.45
C ALA A 136 -10.66 15.68 -5.94
N TYR A 137 -10.90 14.39 -6.25
CA TYR A 137 -11.07 13.93 -7.63
C TYR A 137 -12.26 14.60 -8.32
N LYS A 138 -13.41 14.67 -7.63
CA LYS A 138 -14.64 15.27 -8.15
C LYS A 138 -14.56 16.78 -8.28
N THR A 139 -13.74 17.44 -7.46
CA THR A 139 -13.43 18.87 -7.63
C THR A 139 -12.69 19.13 -8.94
N VAL A 140 -11.71 18.30 -9.30
CA VAL A 140 -11.01 18.41 -10.58
C VAL A 140 -11.96 18.17 -11.77
N GLU A 141 -12.89 17.24 -11.61
CA GLU A 141 -13.91 16.97 -12.62
C GLU A 141 -14.84 18.19 -12.85
N LEU A 142 -15.29 18.82 -11.76
CA LEU A 142 -16.08 20.05 -11.80
C LEU A 142 -15.29 21.23 -12.40
N ASP A 143 -14.00 21.33 -12.10
CA ASP A 143 -13.11 22.35 -12.66
C ASP A 143 -13.00 22.22 -14.19
N THR A 144 -12.77 21.00 -14.68
CA THR A 144 -12.75 20.72 -16.13
C THR A 144 -14.12 20.97 -16.79
N LEU A 145 -15.23 20.74 -16.09
CA LEU A 145 -16.57 21.07 -16.60
C LEU A 145 -16.73 22.59 -16.85
N LEU A 146 -16.15 23.41 -15.98
CA LEU A 146 -16.15 24.86 -16.03
C LEU A 146 -14.93 25.44 -16.77
N ASP A 147 -14.35 24.67 -17.70
CA ASP A 147 -13.25 25.08 -18.59
C ASP A 147 -11.97 25.50 -17.86
N ASP A 148 -11.63 24.83 -16.76
CA ASP A 148 -10.45 25.12 -15.92
C ASP A 148 -10.42 26.59 -15.43
N ALA A 149 -11.58 27.25 -15.39
CA ALA A 149 -11.76 28.63 -14.94
C ALA A 149 -11.86 28.82 -13.41
N PRO A 150 -12.44 27.87 -12.64
CA PRO A 150 -12.53 28.00 -11.19
C PRO A 150 -11.17 28.02 -10.47
N VAL A 151 -11.13 28.67 -9.30
CA VAL A 151 -10.00 28.54 -8.38
C VAL A 151 -10.30 27.45 -7.36
N GLN A 152 -9.39 26.47 -7.23
CA GLN A 152 -9.56 25.34 -6.32
C GLN A 152 -8.94 25.61 -4.94
N TYR A 153 -9.70 25.36 -3.87
CA TYR A 153 -9.29 25.54 -2.48
C TYR A 153 -9.47 24.25 -1.70
N ARG A 154 -8.46 23.90 -0.90
CA ARG A 154 -8.52 22.78 0.05
C ARG A 154 -8.83 23.31 1.43
N GLU A 155 -10.02 23.00 1.93
CA GLU A 155 -10.48 23.40 3.25
C GLU A 155 -10.39 22.20 4.21
N VAL A 156 -9.86 22.41 5.41
CA VAL A 156 -9.74 21.38 6.44
C VAL A 156 -10.45 21.88 7.69
N GLN A 157 -11.21 21.00 8.34
CA GLN A 157 -11.95 21.33 9.55
C GLN A 157 -11.09 22.08 10.58
N GLY A 158 -11.52 23.28 10.97
CA GLY A 158 -10.84 24.13 11.95
C GLY A 158 -9.67 24.97 11.40
N HIS A 159 -9.35 24.83 10.11
CA HIS A 159 -8.30 25.57 9.40
C HIS A 159 -8.80 26.11 8.06
N GLU A 160 -10.09 26.42 7.97
CA GLU A 160 -10.72 26.97 6.77
C GLU A 160 -10.19 28.36 6.42
N SER A 161 -10.16 28.66 5.12
CA SER A 161 -9.80 29.98 4.61
C SER A 161 -10.83 31.05 4.99
N ASP A 162 -10.39 32.28 5.17
CA ASP A 162 -11.28 33.42 5.43
C ASP A 162 -12.31 33.61 4.31
N LEU A 163 -11.93 33.26 3.07
CA LEU A 163 -12.81 33.29 1.90
C LEU A 163 -13.97 32.28 2.07
N PHE A 164 -13.66 31.04 2.42
CA PHE A 164 -14.68 30.01 2.64
C PHE A 164 -15.63 30.37 3.79
N LEU A 165 -15.06 30.85 4.90
CA LEU A 165 -15.85 31.29 6.06
C LEU A 165 -16.78 32.47 5.71
N SER A 166 -16.38 33.34 4.78
CA SER A 166 -17.19 34.48 4.35
C SER A 166 -18.53 34.10 3.70
N TYR A 167 -18.64 32.87 3.18
CA TYR A 167 -19.87 32.38 2.56
C TYR A 167 -20.97 32.04 3.59
N PHE A 168 -20.59 31.85 4.86
CA PHE A 168 -21.49 31.45 5.94
C PHE A 168 -21.62 32.58 6.96
N PRO A 169 -22.51 33.57 6.75
CA PRO A 169 -22.62 34.73 7.63
C PRO A 169 -23.06 34.38 9.07
N LYS A 170 -23.67 33.21 9.27
CA LYS A 170 -24.06 32.68 10.59
C LYS A 170 -22.94 31.86 11.25
N GLY A 171 -21.80 31.71 10.58
CA GLY A 171 -20.74 30.78 10.94
C GLY A 171 -21.01 29.36 10.44
N ILE A 172 -20.02 28.49 10.64
CA ILE A 172 -20.10 27.05 10.36
C ILE A 172 -20.29 26.27 11.67
N VAL A 173 -21.00 25.15 11.58
CA VAL A 173 -21.30 24.25 12.70
C VAL A 173 -20.76 22.87 12.36
N TYR A 174 -19.96 22.30 13.25
CA TYR A 174 -19.46 20.93 13.11
C TYR A 174 -20.43 19.95 13.77
N LEU A 175 -20.92 19.00 12.99
CA LEU A 175 -21.77 17.91 13.44
C LEU A 175 -20.93 16.65 13.65
N ALA A 176 -21.17 15.93 14.75
CA ALA A 176 -20.54 14.65 14.97
C ALA A 176 -21.10 13.57 14.02
N GLY A 177 -20.30 12.54 13.74
CA GLY A 177 -20.67 11.44 12.85
C GLY A 177 -20.48 11.79 11.37
N GLY A 178 -21.04 10.94 10.50
CA GLY A 178 -20.89 11.01 9.05
C GLY A 178 -21.48 9.78 8.37
N VAL A 179 -21.24 9.68 7.06
CA VAL A 179 -21.52 8.52 6.23
C VAL A 179 -20.43 7.47 6.49
N GLU A 180 -20.83 6.20 6.43
CA GLU A 180 -19.87 5.10 6.53
C GLU A 180 -19.01 5.02 5.26
N SER A 181 -17.70 4.82 5.42
CA SER A 181 -16.74 4.62 4.31
C SER A 181 -17.30 3.73 3.20
N GLY A 182 -17.11 4.16 1.95
CA GLY A 182 -17.39 3.36 0.77
C GLY A 182 -16.37 2.24 0.54
N PHE A 183 -15.24 2.20 1.27
CA PHE A 183 -14.27 1.13 1.14
C PHE A 183 -14.72 -0.16 1.83
N ARG A 184 -14.48 -1.28 1.15
CA ARG A 184 -14.57 -2.60 1.79
C ARG A 184 -13.32 -2.83 2.62
N HIS A 185 -13.48 -3.06 3.92
CA HIS A 185 -12.38 -3.51 4.76
C HIS A 185 -11.93 -4.91 4.31
N VAL A 186 -10.67 -5.04 3.91
CA VAL A 186 -10.06 -6.34 3.58
C VAL A 186 -9.17 -6.71 4.76
N GLU A 187 -9.61 -7.68 5.55
CA GLU A 187 -8.78 -8.23 6.63
C GLU A 187 -7.55 -8.94 6.05
N PRO A 188 -6.42 -8.97 6.79
CA PRO A 188 -5.28 -9.80 6.44
C PRO A 188 -5.71 -11.25 6.23
N GLU A 189 -5.19 -11.88 5.18
CA GLU A 189 -5.52 -13.27 4.83
C GLU A 189 -5.21 -14.21 6.01
N GLN A 190 -6.25 -14.83 6.57
CA GLN A 190 -6.11 -15.75 7.69
C GLN A 190 -5.67 -17.12 7.17
N TYR A 191 -4.47 -17.54 7.51
CA TYR A 191 -3.96 -18.86 7.13
C TYR A 191 -4.37 -19.91 8.17
N ARG A 192 -5.01 -20.99 7.72
CA ARG A 192 -5.30 -22.15 8.56
C ARG A 192 -4.03 -22.97 8.77
N ALA A 193 -3.62 -23.14 10.02
CA ALA A 193 -2.52 -24.03 10.37
C ALA A 193 -2.85 -25.49 9.99
N ARG A 194 -1.94 -26.17 9.29
CA ARG A 194 -2.08 -27.58 8.88
C ARG A 194 -0.74 -28.29 8.83
N LEU A 195 -0.78 -29.62 8.99
CA LEU A 195 0.37 -30.50 8.89
C LEU A 195 0.21 -31.39 7.66
N LEU A 196 1.19 -31.37 6.76
CA LEU A 196 1.25 -32.23 5.58
C LEU A 196 2.27 -33.33 5.83
N HIS A 197 1.85 -34.58 5.67
CA HIS A 197 2.72 -35.76 5.69
C HIS A 197 3.15 -36.10 4.28
N VAL A 198 4.46 -36.04 4.03
CA VAL A 198 5.09 -36.32 2.74
C VAL A 198 5.74 -37.69 2.81
N LYS A 199 5.21 -38.64 2.04
CA LYS A 199 5.65 -40.04 2.04
C LYS A 199 5.73 -40.60 0.64
N GLY A 200 6.70 -41.47 0.40
CA GLY A 200 6.77 -42.27 -0.80
C GLY A 200 8.19 -42.64 -1.17
N ALA A 201 8.35 -43.23 -2.35
CA ALA A 201 9.67 -43.59 -2.85
C ALA A 201 9.73 -43.41 -4.36
N ARG A 202 10.88 -42.96 -4.88
CA ARG A 202 11.13 -42.73 -6.32
C ARG A 202 10.07 -41.79 -6.91
N ASP A 203 9.37 -42.23 -7.94
CA ASP A 203 8.42 -41.40 -8.71
C ASP A 203 7.04 -41.24 -8.04
N ASN A 204 6.79 -41.92 -6.92
CA ASN A 204 5.49 -41.95 -6.25
C ASN A 204 5.56 -41.32 -4.83
N VAL A 205 5.99 -40.06 -4.74
CA VAL A 205 5.93 -39.28 -3.49
C VAL A 205 4.68 -38.41 -3.49
N PHE A 206 3.89 -38.48 -2.42
CA PHE A 206 2.66 -37.70 -2.26
C PHE A 206 2.61 -37.04 -0.89
N ALA A 207 1.83 -35.95 -0.81
CA ALA A 207 1.56 -35.25 0.43
C ALA A 207 0.07 -35.39 0.81
N SER A 208 -0.20 -35.63 2.08
CA SER A 208 -1.57 -35.70 2.61
C SER A 208 -1.70 -34.90 3.90
N GLU A 209 -2.85 -34.26 4.12
CA GLU A 209 -3.09 -33.54 5.37
C GLU A 209 -3.36 -34.55 6.51
N VAL A 210 -2.63 -34.37 7.62
CA VAL A 210 -2.75 -35.17 8.84
C VAL A 210 -3.05 -34.24 10.02
N PRO A 211 -3.55 -34.78 11.16
CA PRO A 211 -3.77 -33.95 12.34
C PRO A 211 -2.50 -33.20 12.76
N CYS A 212 -2.62 -31.88 12.98
CA CYS A 212 -1.51 -31.01 13.38
C CYS A 212 -1.09 -31.25 14.84
N LYS A 213 -0.45 -32.40 15.09
CA LYS A 213 -0.03 -32.89 16.39
C LYS A 213 1.32 -33.58 16.29
N VAL A 214 2.09 -33.57 17.38
CA VAL A 214 3.38 -34.29 17.44
C VAL A 214 3.20 -35.80 17.21
N ASP A 215 2.10 -36.38 17.68
CA ASP A 215 1.79 -37.81 17.48
C ASP A 215 1.69 -38.24 16.00
N SER A 216 1.48 -37.28 15.09
CA SER A 216 1.43 -37.55 13.65
C SER A 216 2.82 -37.66 13.01
N LEU A 217 3.87 -37.18 13.69
CA LEU A 217 5.24 -37.24 13.19
C LEU A 217 5.81 -38.64 13.32
N ASN A 218 6.69 -38.99 12.39
CA ASN A 218 7.48 -40.21 12.47
C ASN A 218 8.88 -40.01 11.89
N SER A 219 9.88 -40.70 12.42
CA SER A 219 11.28 -40.58 11.99
C SER A 219 11.55 -41.08 10.56
N GLY A 220 10.58 -41.71 9.90
CA GLY A 220 10.72 -42.37 8.60
C GLY A 220 10.39 -41.50 7.39
N ASP A 221 9.68 -40.39 7.59
CA ASP A 221 9.09 -39.59 6.51
C ASP A 221 9.37 -38.08 6.70
N CYS A 222 8.99 -37.26 5.72
CA CYS A 222 9.08 -35.79 5.80
C CYS A 222 7.72 -35.17 6.11
N PHE A 223 7.72 -34.01 6.77
CA PHE A 223 6.50 -33.31 7.16
C PHE A 223 6.62 -31.82 6.88
N ILE A 224 5.49 -31.16 6.62
CA ILE A 224 5.42 -29.71 6.42
C ILE A 224 4.39 -29.12 7.37
N VAL A 225 4.81 -28.24 8.26
CA VAL A 225 3.89 -27.39 9.04
C VAL A 225 3.67 -26.11 8.26
N ASP A 226 2.44 -25.91 7.79
CA ASP A 226 2.00 -24.70 7.14
C ASP A 226 1.33 -23.79 8.17
N GLY A 227 2.08 -22.83 8.71
CA GLY A 227 1.61 -21.82 9.67
C GLY A 227 1.28 -20.47 9.04
N GLY A 228 1.06 -20.42 7.72
CA GLY A 228 0.79 -19.18 6.99
C GLY A 228 2.05 -18.43 6.56
N LEU A 229 2.50 -17.45 7.32
CA LEU A 229 3.73 -16.72 7.02
C LEU A 229 4.99 -17.47 7.46
N GLN A 230 4.84 -18.53 8.24
CA GLN A 230 5.92 -19.42 8.62
C GLN A 230 5.62 -20.83 8.12
N ILE A 231 6.54 -21.40 7.36
CA ILE A 231 6.44 -22.76 6.84
C ILE A 231 7.65 -23.54 7.34
N TYR A 232 7.41 -24.68 7.97
CA TYR A 232 8.49 -25.56 8.44
C TYR A 232 8.49 -26.85 7.65
N VAL A 233 9.65 -27.25 7.16
CA VAL A 233 9.89 -28.56 6.55
C VAL A 233 10.70 -29.38 7.54
N TRP A 234 10.07 -30.37 8.15
CA TRP A 234 10.69 -31.26 9.12
C TRP A 234 11.05 -32.59 8.46
N LYS A 235 12.30 -33.03 8.63
CA LYS A 235 12.82 -34.27 8.06
C LYS A 235 13.09 -35.30 9.16
N GLY A 236 12.44 -36.45 9.07
CA GLY A 236 12.75 -37.60 9.92
C GLY A 236 14.16 -38.15 9.67
N ALA A 237 14.79 -38.72 10.70
CA ALA A 237 16.16 -39.23 10.65
C ALA A 237 16.38 -40.33 9.59
N LYS A 238 15.31 -41.06 9.24
CA LYS A 238 15.30 -42.14 8.23
C LYS A 238 14.56 -41.76 6.95
N ALA A 239 14.13 -40.51 6.82
CA ALA A 239 13.44 -40.01 5.63
C ALA A 239 14.36 -40.00 4.40
N SER A 240 13.78 -40.29 3.25
CA SER A 240 14.50 -40.37 1.98
C SER A 240 14.79 -38.98 1.38
N GLY A 241 15.79 -38.93 0.48
CA GLY A 241 16.10 -37.71 -0.25
C GLY A 241 14.95 -37.26 -1.17
N ASP A 242 14.24 -38.21 -1.77
CA ASP A 242 13.10 -37.95 -2.66
C ASP A 242 11.95 -37.26 -1.90
N GLU A 243 11.64 -37.73 -0.69
CA GLU A 243 10.64 -37.12 0.19
C GLU A 243 11.03 -35.70 0.58
N MET A 244 12.32 -35.45 0.85
CA MET A 244 12.82 -34.11 1.18
C MET A 244 12.73 -33.15 -0.03
N ILE A 245 13.04 -33.62 -1.23
CA ILE A 245 12.92 -32.82 -2.46
C ILE A 245 11.45 -32.44 -2.68
N GLN A 246 10.54 -33.42 -2.57
CA GLN A 246 9.11 -33.16 -2.72
C GLN A 246 8.59 -32.20 -1.65
N ALA A 247 9.01 -32.37 -0.38
CA ALA A 247 8.61 -31.49 0.70
C ALA A 247 9.08 -30.04 0.48
N ALA A 248 10.31 -29.87 -0.01
CA ALA A 248 10.85 -28.55 -0.36
C ALA A 248 10.11 -27.91 -1.55
N GLN A 249 9.71 -28.69 -2.56
CA GLN A 249 8.92 -28.21 -3.69
C GLN A 249 7.55 -27.72 -3.24
N ILE A 250 6.87 -28.47 -2.37
CA ILE A 250 5.56 -28.08 -1.83
C ILE A 250 5.70 -26.81 -0.96
N ALA A 251 6.72 -26.73 -0.10
CA ALA A 251 6.95 -25.54 0.72
C ALA A 251 7.23 -24.29 -0.13
N ASN A 252 8.00 -24.43 -1.22
CA ASN A 252 8.23 -23.33 -2.15
C ASN A 252 6.96 -22.95 -2.91
N ALA A 253 6.15 -23.91 -3.36
CA ALA A 253 4.88 -23.64 -4.01
C ALA A 253 3.92 -22.85 -3.08
N LEU A 254 3.85 -23.21 -1.80
CA LEU A 254 3.08 -22.48 -0.78
C LEU A 254 3.63 -21.06 -0.55
N LYS A 255 4.95 -20.90 -0.57
CA LYS A 255 5.60 -19.59 -0.48
C LYS A 255 5.27 -18.72 -1.70
N ASP A 256 5.32 -19.28 -2.89
CA ASP A 256 5.03 -18.58 -4.15
C ASP A 256 3.55 -18.21 -4.26
N GLU A 257 2.64 -19.09 -3.86
CA GLU A 257 1.19 -18.82 -3.73
C GLU A 257 0.92 -17.59 -2.86
N ARG A 258 1.75 -17.38 -1.83
CA ARG A 258 1.66 -16.25 -0.87
C ARG A 258 2.58 -15.08 -1.23
N GLY A 259 2.96 -14.98 -2.49
CA GLY A 259 3.74 -13.86 -3.02
C GLY A 259 5.17 -13.77 -2.48
N GLY A 260 5.77 -14.90 -2.10
CA GLY A 260 7.13 -14.97 -1.60
C GLY A 260 7.32 -14.48 -0.15
N LYS A 261 6.23 -14.06 0.52
CA LYS A 261 6.26 -13.51 1.88
C LYS A 261 6.60 -14.54 2.95
N PRO A 262 6.15 -15.81 2.88
CA PRO A 262 6.45 -16.77 3.93
C PRO A 262 7.93 -17.10 4.04
N GLU A 263 8.40 -17.25 5.27
CA GLU A 263 9.70 -17.81 5.58
C GLU A 263 9.62 -19.35 5.63
N VAL A 264 10.55 -20.02 4.94
CA VAL A 264 10.64 -21.48 4.91
C VAL A 264 11.83 -21.91 5.75
N VAL A 265 11.56 -22.57 6.87
CA VAL A 265 12.56 -23.10 7.80
C VAL A 265 12.67 -24.60 7.60
N ARG A 266 13.90 -25.12 7.51
CA ARG A 266 14.16 -26.57 7.42
C ARG A 266 14.67 -27.06 8.77
N LEU A 267 14.08 -28.14 9.25
CA LEU A 267 14.39 -28.77 10.53
C LEU A 267 14.69 -30.24 10.29
N ASP A 268 15.71 -30.76 10.95
CA ASP A 268 15.97 -32.20 11.06
C ASP A 268 15.48 -32.71 12.41
N GLU A 269 15.15 -34.01 12.52
CA GLU A 269 14.75 -34.64 13.79
C GLU A 269 15.75 -34.42 14.94
N ALA A 270 17.04 -34.25 14.63
CA ALA A 270 18.09 -33.95 15.61
C ALA A 270 18.14 -32.49 16.08
N GLN A 271 17.40 -31.59 15.41
CA GLN A 271 17.35 -30.16 15.72
C GLN A 271 16.03 -29.84 16.43
N GLU A 272 16.06 -29.92 17.76
CA GLU A 272 14.86 -29.67 18.58
C GLU A 272 14.67 -28.19 18.98
N ASP A 273 15.61 -27.32 18.63
CA ASP A 273 15.73 -25.95 19.18
C ASP A 273 14.63 -24.96 18.71
N GLU A 274 13.77 -25.37 17.77
CA GLU A 274 12.74 -24.51 17.21
C GLU A 274 11.43 -24.58 18.01
N ALA A 275 11.35 -23.83 19.11
CA ALA A 275 10.20 -23.82 20.02
C ALA A 275 8.86 -23.51 19.33
N THR A 276 8.88 -22.65 18.30
CA THR A 276 7.68 -22.24 17.55
C THR A 276 7.08 -23.40 16.76
N PHE A 277 7.92 -24.28 16.20
CA PHE A 277 7.48 -25.48 15.50
C PHE A 277 6.73 -26.43 16.43
N TRP A 278 7.32 -26.75 17.59
CA TRP A 278 6.72 -27.66 18.57
C TRP A 278 5.42 -27.10 19.16
N LYS A 279 5.37 -25.79 19.40
CA LYS A 279 4.16 -25.10 19.86
C LYS A 279 3.01 -25.24 18.86
N MET A 280 3.25 -25.12 17.56
CA MET A 280 2.18 -25.30 16.55
C MET A 280 1.67 -26.73 16.46
N LEU A 281 2.49 -27.70 16.83
CA LEU A 281 2.09 -29.11 16.95
C LEU A 281 1.45 -29.45 18.31
N GLY A 282 1.25 -28.44 19.17
CA GLY A 282 0.62 -28.61 20.48
C GLY A 282 1.50 -29.31 21.52
N ALA A 283 2.82 -29.32 21.33
CA ALA A 283 3.76 -29.77 22.36
C ALA A 283 4.22 -28.58 23.22
N ASP A 284 3.92 -28.64 24.51
CA ASP A 284 4.56 -27.81 25.54
C ASP A 284 5.95 -28.39 25.82
N LYS A 285 6.93 -28.08 24.97
CA LYS A 285 8.34 -28.28 25.35
C LYS A 285 8.75 -27.12 26.24
N ALA A 286 8.81 -27.38 27.55
CA ALA A 286 9.40 -26.52 28.57
C ALA A 286 10.92 -26.53 28.50
#